data_AF-A0A7G9QBI7-F1
#
_entry.id   AF-A0A7G9QBI7-F1
#
_cell.length_a   1.000
_cell.length_b   1.000
_cell.length_c   1.000
_cell.angle_alpha   90.00
_cell.angle_beta   90.00
_cell.angle_gamma   90.00
#
_symmetry.space_group_name_H-M   'P 1'
#
loop_
_entity.id
_entity.type
_entity.pdbx_description
1 polymer ?
#
loop_
_entity_poly.entity_id
_entity_poly.type
_entity_poly.pdbx_seq_one_letter_code
_entity_poly.pdbx_strand_id
1 'polypeptide(L)'
;MGKIIQITIVLLFLSMGFLQAQPKGTLNYKVTIKNQFGDNEVNYIIYFNGRKSIELGVPTKQFSTTEKISETEIHENRVIKSKKQSFIYKDLRSKKLILGESIMFKEFLISDTLNNFKWTIMSEHKKILNYTCTKATVNFRGRKYTAWFAEDIPLQFGPWKFGGLPGLIVKVNDYEGKFDYELTGINLKAKFDDKIIQIPSEYIKDQFISHQHFIQILNKKIADYAKMSKVVHTSKDGSYGSVTIILPEKQEKF
;
A
#
# COMPACT_ATOMS: atom_id res chain seq x y z
N MET A 1 -12.26 59.63 -2.02
CA MET A 1 -12.89 58.50 -1.32
C MET A 1 -13.24 57.28 -2.21
N GLY A 2 -12.70 57.15 -3.44
CA GLY A 2 -13.16 56.11 -4.40
C GLY A 2 -12.25 54.91 -4.66
N LYS A 3 -11.03 54.84 -4.10
CA LYS A 3 -10.06 53.75 -4.40
C LYS A 3 -10.02 52.60 -3.38
N ILE A 4 -10.51 52.83 -2.15
CA ILE A 4 -10.47 51.82 -1.08
C ILE A 4 -11.53 50.73 -1.29
N ILE A 5 -12.70 51.10 -1.84
CA ILE A 5 -13.84 50.18 -2.01
C ILE A 5 -13.56 49.09 -3.08
N GLN A 6 -12.79 49.39 -4.14
CA GLN A 6 -12.43 48.41 -5.16
C GLN A 6 -11.46 47.33 -4.65
N ILE A 7 -10.51 47.69 -3.77
CA ILE A 7 -9.52 46.73 -3.23
C ILE A 7 -10.19 45.76 -2.25
N THR A 8 -11.16 46.23 -1.46
CA THR A 8 -11.92 45.37 -0.54
C THR A 8 -12.78 44.35 -1.28
N ILE A 9 -13.38 44.71 -2.42
CA ILE A 9 -14.21 43.80 -3.23
C ILE A 9 -13.38 42.70 -3.88
N VAL A 10 -12.16 43.00 -4.35
CA VAL A 10 -11.24 41.98 -4.92
C VAL A 10 -10.75 40.99 -3.86
N LEU A 11 -10.49 41.45 -2.63
CA LEU A 11 -10.14 40.58 -1.50
C LEU A 11 -11.32 39.72 -1.01
N LEU A 12 -12.56 40.22 -1.11
CA LEU A 12 -13.77 39.46 -0.78
C LEU A 12 -14.03 38.33 -1.79
N PHE A 13 -13.77 38.53 -3.09
CA PHE A 13 -13.89 37.48 -4.10
C PHE A 13 -12.83 36.37 -3.99
N LEU A 14 -11.66 36.65 -3.42
CA LEU A 14 -10.64 35.63 -3.09
C LEU A 14 -11.03 34.76 -1.88
N SER A 15 -12.06 35.15 -1.11
CA SER A 15 -12.52 34.44 0.08
C SER A 15 -13.80 33.62 -0.12
N MET A 16 -14.50 33.79 -1.26
CA MET A 16 -15.56 32.87 -1.68
C MET A 16 -14.94 31.60 -2.23
N GLY A 17 -14.32 30.82 -1.35
CA GLY A 17 -14.00 29.43 -1.62
C GLY A 17 -15.30 28.74 -1.98
N PHE A 18 -15.46 28.38 -3.26
CA PHE A 18 -16.51 27.46 -3.67
C PHE A 18 -16.44 26.27 -2.73
N LEU A 19 -17.48 26.08 -1.92
CA LEU A 19 -17.65 24.91 -1.08
C LEU A 19 -17.98 23.72 -1.98
N GLN A 20 -17.04 23.32 -2.84
CA GLN A 20 -17.18 22.11 -3.62
C GLN A 20 -17.18 20.95 -2.64
N ALA A 21 -18.21 20.11 -2.73
CA ALA A 21 -18.26 18.86 -2.01
C ALA A 21 -16.96 18.09 -2.28
N GLN A 22 -16.27 17.67 -1.22
CA GLN A 22 -15.02 16.95 -1.41
C GLN A 22 -15.29 15.65 -2.19
N PRO A 23 -14.45 15.33 -3.18
CA PRO A 23 -14.68 14.17 -4.03
C PRO A 23 -14.71 12.89 -3.17
N LYS A 24 -15.72 12.05 -3.40
CA LYS A 24 -15.91 10.76 -2.74
C LYS A 24 -15.97 9.67 -3.79
N GLY A 25 -15.21 8.61 -3.61
CA GLY A 25 -15.07 7.64 -4.68
C GLY A 25 -14.26 6.41 -4.33
N THR A 26 -13.99 5.64 -5.38
CA THR A 26 -13.10 4.48 -5.34
C THR A 26 -12.00 4.58 -6.38
N LEU A 27 -10.84 4.03 -6.04
CA LEU A 27 -9.71 3.82 -6.95
C LEU A 27 -9.38 2.33 -6.92
N ASN A 28 -9.17 1.72 -8.08
CA ASN A 28 -8.77 0.33 -8.19
C ASN A 28 -7.31 0.27 -8.61
N TYR A 29 -6.51 -0.52 -7.90
CA TYR A 29 -5.11 -0.76 -8.25
C TYR A 29 -4.86 -2.25 -8.42
N LYS A 30 -4.02 -2.57 -9.40
CA LYS A 30 -3.37 -3.88 -9.53
C LYS A 30 -1.93 -3.75 -9.07
N VAL A 31 -1.48 -4.71 -8.28
CA VAL A 31 -0.09 -4.81 -7.83
C VAL A 31 0.50 -6.10 -8.35
N THR A 32 1.51 -6.00 -9.18
CA THR A 32 2.30 -7.13 -9.67
C THR A 32 3.59 -7.20 -8.85
N ILE A 33 3.77 -8.33 -8.16
CA ILE A 33 4.95 -8.64 -7.36
C ILE A 33 5.75 -9.70 -8.09
N LYS A 34 6.87 -9.30 -8.70
CA LYS A 34 7.72 -10.23 -9.45
C LYS A 34 8.61 -11.01 -8.50
N ASN A 35 8.55 -12.33 -8.61
CA ASN A 35 9.39 -13.24 -7.84
C ASN A 35 10.04 -14.27 -8.77
N GLN A 36 11.11 -14.90 -8.30
CA GLN A 36 11.83 -15.94 -9.04
C GLN A 36 10.99 -17.20 -9.35
N PHE A 37 9.84 -17.36 -8.67
CA PHE A 37 8.92 -18.49 -8.84
C PHE A 37 7.63 -18.13 -9.60
N GLY A 38 7.56 -16.91 -10.16
CA GLY A 38 6.38 -16.40 -10.84
C GLY A 38 5.88 -15.07 -10.26
N ASP A 39 5.17 -14.33 -11.11
CA ASP A 39 4.59 -13.04 -10.75
C ASP A 39 3.29 -13.26 -9.98
N ASN A 40 3.15 -12.58 -8.83
CA ASN A 40 1.93 -12.58 -8.05
C ASN A 40 1.16 -11.28 -8.30
N GLU A 41 -0.11 -11.38 -8.66
CA GLU A 41 -0.98 -10.22 -8.84
C GLU A 41 -2.00 -10.12 -7.71
N VAL A 42 -2.12 -8.92 -7.14
CA VAL A 42 -3.09 -8.61 -6.09
C VAL A 42 -3.84 -7.33 -6.46
N ASN A 43 -5.16 -7.38 -6.36
CA ASN A 43 -6.00 -6.20 -6.60
C ASN A 43 -6.35 -5.51 -5.29
N TYR A 44 -6.38 -4.20 -5.30
CA TYR A 44 -6.76 -3.36 -4.17
C TYR A 44 -7.82 -2.35 -4.59
N ILE A 45 -8.70 -2.03 -3.66
CA ILE A 45 -9.65 -0.93 -3.78
C ILE A 45 -9.37 0.10 -2.69
N ILE A 46 -9.27 1.37 -3.09
CA ILE A 46 -9.13 2.51 -2.19
C ILE A 46 -10.46 3.25 -2.16
N TYR A 47 -11.13 3.27 -1.01
CA TYR A 47 -12.27 4.13 -0.76
C TYR A 47 -11.76 5.46 -0.20
N PHE A 48 -12.24 6.59 -0.72
CA PHE A 48 -11.83 7.91 -0.23
C PHE A 48 -13.02 8.87 -0.10
N ASN A 49 -12.94 9.78 0.87
CA ASN A 49 -13.87 10.89 1.06
C ASN A 49 -13.09 12.18 1.33
N GLY A 50 -12.63 12.79 0.25
CA GLY A 50 -11.84 14.01 0.31
C GLY A 50 -10.47 13.81 0.93
N ARG A 51 -10.37 13.91 2.26
CA ARG A 51 -9.09 13.91 3.00
C ARG A 51 -8.73 12.58 3.66
N LYS A 52 -9.63 11.61 3.70
CA LYS A 52 -9.35 10.29 4.26
C LYS A 52 -9.50 9.22 3.19
N SER A 53 -8.75 8.13 3.36
CA SER A 53 -8.90 6.95 2.52
C SER A 53 -8.64 5.67 3.31
N ILE A 54 -9.22 4.57 2.85
CA ILE A 54 -8.85 3.21 3.26
C ILE A 54 -8.60 2.36 2.02
N GLU A 55 -7.49 1.63 2.01
CA GLU A 55 -7.13 0.64 1.00
C GLU A 55 -7.34 -0.76 1.55
N LEU A 56 -8.02 -1.59 0.78
CA LEU A 56 -8.37 -2.97 1.13
C LEU A 56 -7.97 -3.90 -0.02
N GLY A 57 -7.35 -5.03 0.31
CA GLY A 57 -7.10 -6.09 -0.65
C GLY A 57 -8.41 -6.74 -1.10
N VAL A 58 -8.59 -6.87 -2.41
CA VAL A 58 -9.71 -7.58 -3.02
C VAL A 58 -9.34 -9.07 -3.03
N PRO A 59 -10.11 -9.94 -2.34
CA PRO A 59 -9.83 -11.37 -2.35
C PRO A 59 -9.98 -11.91 -3.77
N THR A 60 -8.88 -12.34 -4.40
CA THR A 60 -8.96 -13.19 -5.58
C THR A 60 -9.59 -14.52 -5.14
N LYS A 61 -10.58 -15.05 -5.87
CA LYS A 61 -11.01 -16.44 -5.66
C LYS A 61 -9.77 -17.31 -5.85
N GLN A 62 -9.19 -17.81 -4.76
CA GLN A 62 -7.95 -18.60 -4.81
C GLN A 62 -8.24 -19.91 -5.54
N PHE A 63 -7.62 -20.11 -6.71
CA PHE A 63 -7.37 -21.44 -7.23
C PHE A 63 -6.41 -22.11 -6.24
N SER A 64 -6.86 -23.22 -5.62
CA SER A 64 -5.95 -24.15 -4.97
C SER A 64 -5.18 -24.88 -6.08
N THR A 65 -3.99 -24.41 -6.42
CA THR A 65 -3.13 -25.18 -7.33
C THR A 65 -2.36 -26.20 -6.50
N THR A 66 -2.86 -27.44 -6.46
CA THR A 66 -2.04 -28.58 -6.07
C THR A 66 -1.18 -28.92 -7.28
N GLU A 67 0.06 -28.44 -7.33
CA GLU A 67 1.03 -28.95 -8.31
C GLU A 67 1.75 -30.16 -7.71
N LYS A 68 1.48 -31.35 -8.25
CA LYS A 68 2.36 -32.51 -8.09
C LYS A 68 3.54 -32.32 -9.03
N ILE A 69 4.74 -32.09 -8.50
CA ILE A 69 5.96 -31.96 -9.33
C ILE A 69 6.74 -33.28 -9.41
N SER A 70 6.50 -34.27 -8.55
CA SER A 70 6.94 -35.66 -8.72
C SER A 70 6.29 -36.57 -7.65
N GLU A 71 6.38 -37.90 -7.82
CA GLU A 71 5.85 -38.90 -6.85
C GLU A 71 6.53 -38.86 -5.48
N THR A 72 7.63 -38.12 -5.31
CA THR A 72 8.48 -38.16 -4.10
C THR A 72 8.53 -36.86 -3.30
N GLU A 73 8.00 -35.73 -3.79
CA GLU A 73 7.98 -34.46 -3.05
C GLU A 73 6.57 -33.86 -2.95
N ILE A 74 6.04 -33.80 -1.73
CA ILE A 74 4.79 -33.10 -1.42
C ILE A 74 5.15 -31.73 -0.81
N HIS A 75 4.99 -30.65 -1.59
CA HIS A 75 4.97 -29.30 -1.05
C HIS A 75 3.52 -28.92 -0.70
N GLU A 76 3.12 -29.06 0.57
CA GLU A 76 1.85 -28.49 1.07
C GLU A 76 1.99 -26.97 1.25
N ASN A 77 1.52 -26.20 0.26
CA ASN A 77 1.32 -24.76 0.44
C ASN A 77 0.04 -24.52 1.27
N ARG A 78 0.16 -24.51 2.60
CA ARG A 78 -0.94 -24.11 3.49
C ARG A 78 -1.14 -22.59 3.42
N VAL A 79 -2.18 -22.16 2.72
CA VAL A 79 -2.63 -20.77 2.76
C VAL A 79 -3.31 -20.50 4.10
N ILE A 80 -2.56 -19.92 5.04
CA ILE A 80 -3.10 -19.50 6.33
C ILE A 80 -3.81 -18.15 6.14
N LYS A 81 -5.13 -18.14 6.29
CA LYS A 81 -5.91 -16.89 6.26
C LYS A 81 -5.79 -16.19 7.62
N SER A 82 -5.35 -14.93 7.64
CA SER A 82 -5.48 -14.09 8.84
C SER A 82 -6.96 -13.87 9.17
N LYS A 83 -7.28 -13.80 10.47
CA LYS A 83 -8.65 -13.56 10.93
C LYS A 83 -9.08 -12.11 10.72
N LYS A 84 -8.13 -11.17 10.59
CA LYS A 84 -8.40 -9.76 10.37
C LYS A 84 -7.89 -9.35 8.98
N GLN A 85 -8.71 -8.63 8.23
CA GLN A 85 -8.31 -8.12 6.93
C GLN A 85 -7.19 -7.07 7.09
N SER A 86 -6.14 -7.16 6.26
CA SER A 86 -5.13 -6.11 6.17
C SER A 86 -5.71 -4.86 5.51
N PHE A 87 -5.28 -3.69 5.98
CA PHE A 87 -5.76 -2.42 5.44
C PHE A 87 -4.69 -1.33 5.56
N ILE A 88 -4.85 -0.26 4.76
CA ILE A 88 -4.05 0.97 4.90
C ILE A 88 -5.02 2.15 4.98
N TYR A 89 -5.04 2.81 6.13
CA TYR A 89 -5.84 4.01 6.37
C TYR A 89 -4.96 5.26 6.35
N LYS A 90 -5.40 6.28 5.63
CA LYS A 90 -4.71 7.57 5.48
C LYS A 90 -5.63 8.69 5.91
N ASP A 91 -5.10 9.64 6.68
CA ASP A 91 -5.76 10.89 7.01
C ASP A 91 -4.82 12.06 6.69
N LEU A 92 -5.14 12.79 5.61
CA LEU A 92 -4.35 13.92 5.13
C LEU A 92 -4.39 15.12 6.08
N ARG A 93 -5.45 15.26 6.90
CA ARG A 93 -5.58 16.38 7.85
C ARG A 93 -4.65 16.18 9.05
N SER A 94 -4.65 14.98 9.62
CA SER A 94 -3.80 14.65 10.77
C SER A 94 -2.41 14.15 10.36
N LYS A 95 -2.16 13.98 9.05
CA LYS A 95 -0.94 13.35 8.50
C LYS A 95 -0.66 11.97 9.10
N LYS A 96 -1.73 11.23 9.41
CA LYS A 96 -1.64 9.93 10.06
C LYS A 96 -1.79 8.80 9.04
N LEU A 97 -0.90 7.82 9.12
CA LEU A 97 -0.96 6.56 8.40
C LEU A 97 -1.17 5.44 9.40
N ILE A 98 -2.18 4.60 9.19
CA ILE A 98 -2.49 3.46 10.06
C ILE A 98 -2.57 2.21 9.19
N LEU A 99 -1.94 1.12 9.63
CA LEU A 99 -1.96 -0.14 8.91
C LEU A 99 -2.40 -1.28 9.81
N GLY A 100 -3.23 -2.15 9.28
CA GLY A 100 -3.41 -3.51 9.80
C GLY A 100 -2.54 -4.44 8.98
N GLU A 101 -1.50 -5.01 9.58
CA GLU A 101 -0.63 -5.99 8.93
C GLU A 101 -0.47 -7.23 9.82
N SER A 102 -0.28 -8.38 9.19
CA SER A 102 0.05 -9.62 9.88
C SER A 102 1.52 -9.99 9.68
N ILE A 103 2.15 -10.47 10.74
CA ILE A 103 3.39 -11.24 10.64
C ILE A 103 3.07 -12.65 11.08
N MET A 104 2.91 -13.55 10.11
CA MET A 104 2.47 -14.93 10.32
C MET A 104 1.07 -14.94 10.97
N PHE A 105 0.93 -15.56 12.14
CA PHE A 105 -0.33 -15.70 12.87
C PHE A 105 -0.67 -14.53 13.80
N LYS A 106 0.15 -13.47 13.82
CA LYS A 106 -0.07 -12.32 14.70
C LYS A 106 -0.32 -11.07 13.87
N GLU A 107 -1.47 -10.46 14.11
CA GLU A 107 -1.85 -9.17 13.57
C GLU A 107 -1.30 -8.01 14.43
N PHE A 108 -1.04 -6.89 13.76
CA PHE A 108 -0.51 -5.67 14.36
C PHE A 108 -1.27 -4.47 13.83
N LEU A 109 -1.62 -3.56 14.74
CA LEU A 109 -2.13 -2.23 14.41
C LEU A 109 -0.99 -1.23 14.50
N ILE A 110 -0.58 -0.71 13.34
CA ILE A 110 0.65 0.06 13.18
C ILE A 110 0.29 1.52 12.94
N SER A 111 0.91 2.44 13.68
CA SER A 111 0.85 3.87 13.42
C SER A 111 2.16 4.36 12.80
N ASP A 112 2.04 5.17 11.76
CA ASP A 112 3.13 5.73 10.98
C ASP A 112 2.79 7.18 10.55
N THR A 113 3.76 7.87 9.97
CA THR A 113 3.60 9.24 9.45
C THR A 113 3.22 9.20 7.97
N LEU A 114 2.13 9.88 7.60
CA LEU A 114 1.70 9.99 6.21
C LEU A 114 2.52 11.05 5.45
N ASN A 115 2.75 10.81 4.15
CA ASN A 115 3.41 11.73 3.23
C ASN A 115 4.82 12.18 3.69
N ASN A 116 5.57 11.28 4.34
CA ASN A 116 6.98 11.47 4.68
C ASN A 116 7.92 11.18 3.49
N PHE A 117 7.41 11.29 2.25
CA PHE A 117 8.18 11.15 1.02
C PHE A 117 8.76 12.49 0.61
N LYS A 118 10.05 12.50 0.25
CA LYS A 118 10.69 13.65 -0.39
C LYS A 118 10.73 13.41 -1.89
N TRP A 119 9.58 13.60 -2.55
CA TRP A 119 9.46 13.42 -3.99
C TRP A 119 10.34 14.42 -4.74
N THR A 120 11.03 13.94 -5.77
CA THR A 120 11.67 14.78 -6.80
C THR A 120 10.82 14.70 -8.06
N ILE A 121 10.12 15.77 -8.39
CA ILE A 121 9.32 15.87 -9.62
C ILE A 121 10.28 16.08 -10.79
N MET A 122 10.06 15.33 -11.87
CA MET A 122 10.88 15.34 -13.07
C MET A 122 10.09 16.00 -14.22
N SER A 123 10.80 16.45 -15.26
CA SER A 123 10.19 17.05 -16.46
C SER A 123 9.64 16.02 -17.46
N GLU A 124 9.77 14.73 -17.18
CA GLU A 124 9.27 13.68 -18.06
C GLU A 124 7.75 13.54 -17.92
N HIS A 125 7.07 13.52 -19.07
CA HIS A 125 5.63 13.30 -19.16
C HIS A 125 5.34 12.07 -20.02
N LYS A 126 4.29 11.33 -19.68
CA LYS A 126 3.78 10.26 -20.54
C LYS A 126 2.27 10.11 -20.36
N LYS A 127 1.59 9.60 -21.38
CA LYS A 127 0.18 9.21 -21.25
C LYS A 127 0.09 7.85 -20.56
N ILE A 128 -0.71 7.77 -19.51
CA ILE A 128 -1.10 6.51 -18.85
C ILE A 128 -2.62 6.54 -18.74
N LEU A 129 -3.27 5.47 -19.22
CA LEU A 129 -4.71 5.50 -19.49
C LEU A 129 -5.03 6.70 -20.41
N ASN A 130 -5.90 7.61 -19.97
CA ASN A 130 -6.28 8.81 -20.71
C ASN A 130 -5.68 10.11 -20.11
N TYR A 131 -4.71 10.00 -19.20
CA TYR A 131 -4.16 11.15 -18.48
C TYR A 131 -2.72 11.44 -18.86
N THR A 132 -2.39 12.71 -19.03
CA THR A 132 -0.99 13.16 -19.09
C THR A 132 -0.41 13.09 -17.68
N CYS A 133 0.60 12.25 -17.50
CA CYS A 133 1.18 11.99 -16.19
C CYS A 133 2.60 12.51 -16.12
N THR A 134 2.94 13.15 -15.01
CA THR A 134 4.28 13.67 -14.71
C THR A 134 5.04 12.63 -13.87
N LYS A 135 6.33 12.45 -14.15
CA LYS A 135 7.19 11.54 -13.41
C LYS A 135 7.66 12.16 -12.09
N ALA A 136 7.75 11.35 -11.06
CA ALA A 136 8.43 11.69 -9.81
C ALA A 136 9.28 10.51 -9.34
N THR A 137 10.33 10.78 -8.58
CA THR A 137 11.17 9.74 -7.97
C THR A 137 11.35 9.98 -6.48
N VAL A 138 11.59 8.90 -5.73
CA VAL A 138 11.88 8.99 -4.29
C VAL A 138 12.76 7.82 -3.84
N ASN A 139 13.67 8.10 -2.89
CA ASN A 139 14.29 7.07 -2.08
C ASN A 139 13.50 6.93 -0.78
N PHE A 140 12.90 5.77 -0.57
CA PHE A 140 12.06 5.52 0.58
C PHE A 140 12.38 4.14 1.14
N ARG A 141 12.77 4.09 2.42
CA ARG A 141 12.85 2.83 3.18
C ARG A 141 13.74 1.76 2.54
N GLY A 142 14.90 2.18 2.05
CA GLY A 142 15.89 1.29 1.42
C GLY A 142 15.61 0.94 -0.04
N ARG A 143 14.53 1.49 -0.65
CA ARG A 143 14.24 1.31 -2.07
C ARG A 143 14.12 2.64 -2.80
N LYS A 144 14.45 2.62 -4.09
CA LYS A 144 14.20 3.71 -5.02
C LYS A 144 12.95 3.40 -5.82
N TYR A 145 12.06 4.38 -5.91
CA TYR A 145 10.80 4.27 -6.65
C TYR A 145 10.71 5.34 -7.73
N THR A 146 10.06 4.97 -8.82
CA THR A 146 9.52 5.90 -9.82
C THR A 146 8.00 5.89 -9.70
N ALA A 147 7.39 7.06 -9.60
CA ALA A 147 5.96 7.26 -9.63
C ALA A 147 5.58 8.10 -10.87
N TRP A 148 4.36 7.89 -11.36
CA TRP A 148 3.73 8.74 -12.36
C TRP A 148 2.40 9.22 -11.79
N PHE A 149 2.15 10.52 -11.84
CA PHE A 149 0.96 11.13 -11.27
C PHE A 149 0.23 12.02 -12.26
N ALA A 150 -1.10 12.07 -12.17
CA ALA A 150 -1.97 12.87 -13.02
C ALA A 150 -2.47 14.11 -12.25
N GLU A 151 -2.00 15.30 -12.64
CA GLU A 151 -2.37 16.58 -12.03
C GLU A 151 -3.85 16.93 -12.26
N ASP A 152 -4.40 16.50 -13.40
CA ASP A 152 -5.81 16.66 -13.77
C ASP A 152 -6.79 15.98 -12.78
N ILE A 153 -6.28 15.06 -11.96
CA ILE A 153 -7.03 14.44 -10.87
C ILE A 153 -6.40 14.93 -9.56
N PRO A 154 -6.92 16.02 -8.94
CA PRO A 154 -6.31 16.67 -7.78
C PRO A 154 -6.53 15.90 -6.46
N LEU A 155 -6.34 14.59 -6.49
CA LEU A 155 -6.36 13.67 -5.35
C LEU A 155 -4.92 13.32 -4.98
N GLN A 156 -4.44 13.72 -3.82
CA GLN A 156 -3.05 13.43 -3.38
C GLN A 156 -2.87 12.02 -2.82
N PHE A 157 -3.64 11.06 -3.34
CA PHE A 157 -3.63 9.66 -2.94
C PHE A 157 -2.78 8.82 -3.90
N GLY A 158 -2.53 7.58 -3.48
CA GLY A 158 -1.83 6.56 -4.23
C GLY A 158 -1.96 5.21 -3.53
N PRO A 159 -1.48 4.14 -4.17
CA PRO A 159 -1.51 2.81 -3.57
C PRO A 159 -0.47 2.68 -2.45
N TRP A 160 -0.64 1.66 -1.61
CA TRP A 160 0.24 1.40 -0.48
C TRP A 160 0.42 2.63 0.42
N LYS A 161 1.64 3.00 0.78
CA LYS A 161 1.96 4.17 1.61
C LYS A 161 2.07 5.45 0.79
N PHE A 162 2.16 5.36 -0.54
CA PHE A 162 2.43 6.50 -1.42
C PHE A 162 1.30 7.53 -1.43
N GLY A 163 1.69 8.79 -1.56
CA GLY A 163 0.81 9.95 -1.60
C GLY A 163 1.62 11.25 -1.59
N GLY A 164 0.92 12.39 -1.61
CA GLY A 164 1.53 13.71 -1.44
C GLY A 164 2.15 14.35 -2.69
N LEU A 165 1.96 13.74 -3.87
CA LEU A 165 2.22 14.42 -5.16
C LEU A 165 1.02 15.34 -5.51
N PRO A 166 1.21 16.40 -6.33
CA PRO A 166 0.14 17.33 -6.70
C PRO A 166 -0.83 16.74 -7.73
N GLY A 167 -1.27 15.51 -7.51
CA GLY A 167 -2.16 14.75 -8.39
C GLY A 167 -2.23 13.29 -7.98
N LEU A 168 -3.14 12.53 -8.59
CA LEU A 168 -3.32 11.12 -8.30
C LEU A 168 -2.14 10.31 -8.81
N ILE A 169 -1.53 9.50 -7.95
CA ILE A 169 -0.48 8.57 -8.35
C ILE A 169 -1.10 7.42 -9.15
N VAL A 170 -0.88 7.37 -10.46
CA VAL A 170 -1.50 6.35 -11.34
C VAL A 170 -0.61 5.13 -11.53
N LYS A 171 0.71 5.26 -11.34
CA LYS A 171 1.66 4.15 -11.42
C LYS A 171 2.81 4.35 -10.46
N VAL A 172 3.27 3.29 -9.83
CA VAL A 172 4.54 3.27 -9.08
C VAL A 172 5.28 1.98 -9.37
N ASN A 173 6.58 2.05 -9.57
CA ASN A 173 7.42 0.86 -9.62
C ASN A 173 8.74 1.09 -8.88
N ASP A 174 9.28 0.05 -8.26
CA ASP A 174 10.64 0.12 -7.75
C ASP A 174 11.65 -0.07 -8.91
N TYR A 175 12.89 0.39 -8.69
CA TYR A 175 13.94 0.35 -9.70
C TYR A 175 14.39 -1.08 -10.05
N GLU A 176 14.17 -2.05 -9.14
CA GLU A 176 14.45 -3.46 -9.40
C GLU A 176 13.31 -4.16 -10.14
N GLY A 177 12.20 -3.46 -10.40
CA GLY A 177 11.04 -3.98 -11.14
C GLY A 177 10.29 -5.08 -10.41
N LYS A 178 10.45 -5.18 -9.08
CA LYS A 178 9.85 -6.22 -8.24
C LYS A 178 8.44 -5.88 -7.80
N PHE A 179 8.16 -4.60 -7.58
CA PHE A 179 6.85 -4.11 -7.22
C PHE A 179 6.39 -3.13 -8.28
N ASP A 180 5.28 -3.45 -8.94
CA ASP A 180 4.63 -2.60 -9.92
C ASP A 180 3.17 -2.39 -9.52
N TYR A 181 2.79 -1.13 -9.33
CA TYR A 181 1.44 -0.71 -8.96
C TYR A 181 0.85 0.06 -10.14
N GLU A 182 -0.34 -0.34 -10.59
CA GLU A 182 -1.05 0.31 -11.68
C GLU A 182 -2.48 0.62 -11.29
N LEU A 183 -2.90 1.86 -11.52
CA LEU A 183 -4.29 2.24 -11.43
C LEU A 183 -5.07 1.60 -12.58
N THR A 184 -6.12 0.87 -12.25
CA THR A 184 -6.97 0.16 -13.22
C THR A 184 -8.38 0.72 -13.32
N GLY A 185 -8.80 1.57 -12.37
CA GLY A 185 -10.11 2.19 -12.41
C GLY A 185 -10.29 3.34 -11.43
N ILE A 186 -11.14 4.30 -11.81
CA ILE A 186 -11.51 5.46 -11.00
C ILE A 186 -13.03 5.59 -11.02
N ASN A 187 -13.64 5.75 -9.86
CA ASN A 187 -15.03 6.17 -9.76
C ASN A 187 -15.16 7.30 -8.73
N LEU A 188 -15.24 8.55 -9.21
CA LEU A 188 -15.34 9.76 -8.38
C LEU A 188 -16.76 10.04 -7.84
N LYS A 189 -17.72 9.14 -8.07
CA LYS A 189 -19.12 9.25 -7.63
C LYS A 189 -19.63 7.93 -7.04
N ALA A 190 -18.72 7.12 -6.49
CA ALA A 190 -19.08 5.83 -5.92
C ALA A 190 -19.99 6.01 -4.69
N LYS A 191 -21.01 5.16 -4.58
CA LYS A 191 -21.92 5.13 -3.43
C LYS A 191 -21.50 4.03 -2.47
N PHE A 192 -21.17 4.39 -1.24
CA PHE A 192 -20.82 3.49 -0.15
C PHE A 192 -21.08 4.17 1.20
N ASP A 193 -21.24 3.38 2.26
CA ASP A 193 -21.35 3.88 3.64
C ASP A 193 -20.00 4.49 4.09
N ASP A 194 -20.01 5.71 4.61
CA ASP A 194 -18.80 6.40 5.09
C ASP A 194 -18.08 5.64 6.21
N LYS A 195 -18.79 4.75 6.92
CA LYS A 195 -18.19 3.82 7.90
C LYS A 195 -17.14 2.90 7.30
N ILE A 196 -17.06 2.74 5.98
CA ILE A 196 -15.96 1.98 5.38
C ILE A 196 -14.62 2.68 5.59
N ILE A 197 -14.59 4.03 5.62
CA ILE A 197 -13.36 4.83 5.75
C ILE A 197 -13.05 5.08 7.23
N GLN A 198 -12.86 3.98 7.96
CA GLN A 198 -12.44 3.98 9.36
C GLN A 198 -11.60 2.73 9.64
N ILE A 199 -10.90 2.71 10.78
CA ILE A 199 -10.18 1.52 11.22
C ILE A 199 -11.19 0.38 11.40
N PRO A 200 -10.99 -0.80 10.77
CA PRO A 200 -11.91 -1.92 10.89
C PRO A 200 -12.12 -2.33 12.35
N SER A 201 -13.36 -2.68 12.69
CA SER A 201 -13.78 -2.88 14.08
C SER A 201 -13.01 -4.00 14.80
N GLU A 202 -12.48 -4.97 14.04
CA GLU A 202 -11.67 -6.07 14.53
C GLU A 202 -10.38 -5.59 15.21
N TYR A 203 -9.91 -4.38 14.90
CA TYR A 203 -8.70 -3.78 15.45
C TYR A 203 -8.95 -2.78 16.60
N ILE A 204 -10.20 -2.47 16.95
CA ILE A 204 -10.51 -1.41 17.96
C ILE A 204 -9.89 -1.71 19.32
N LYS A 205 -9.73 -2.99 19.68
CA LYS A 205 -9.14 -3.42 20.96
C LYS A 205 -7.62 -3.61 20.88
N ASP A 206 -7.02 -3.50 19.71
CA ASP A 206 -5.60 -3.71 19.53
C ASP A 206 -4.82 -2.45 19.96
N GLN A 207 -3.67 -2.67 20.59
CA GLN A 207 -2.76 -1.57 20.92
C GLN A 207 -2.00 -1.12 19.67
N PHE A 208 -1.90 0.20 19.48
CA PHE A 208 -1.04 0.78 18.46
C PHE A 208 0.43 0.53 18.80
N ILE A 209 1.20 0.09 17.80
CA ILE A 209 2.66 0.13 17.83
C ILE A 209 3.18 1.11 16.79
N SER A 210 4.34 1.73 17.03
CA SER A 210 4.99 2.55 16.01
C SER A 210 5.50 1.68 14.87
N HIS A 211 5.60 2.25 13.67
CA HIS A 211 6.24 1.58 12.53
C HIS A 211 7.65 1.08 12.90
N GLN A 212 8.45 1.88 13.61
CA GLN A 212 9.80 1.50 14.01
C GLN A 212 9.82 0.27 14.93
N HIS A 213 8.89 0.17 15.88
CA HIS A 213 8.74 -1.02 16.74
C HIS A 213 8.25 -2.22 15.92
N PHE A 214 7.32 -2.03 14.98
CA PHE A 214 6.89 -3.09 14.07
C PHE A 214 8.06 -3.68 13.28
N ILE A 215 8.95 -2.83 12.74
CA ILE A 215 10.16 -3.29 12.03
C ILE A 215 11.10 -4.09 12.94
N GLN A 216 11.29 -3.68 14.20
CA GLN A 216 12.08 -4.46 15.15
C GLN A 216 11.48 -5.86 15.38
N ILE A 217 10.17 -5.96 15.55
CA ILE A 217 9.46 -7.25 15.71
C ILE A 217 9.60 -8.09 14.45
N LEU A 218 9.45 -7.49 13.27
CA LEU A 218 9.59 -8.15 11.98
C LEU A 218 11.00 -8.71 11.80
N ASN A 219 12.03 -7.89 11.99
CA ASN A 219 13.43 -8.29 11.82
C ASN A 219 13.81 -9.40 12.79
N LYS A 220 13.34 -9.32 14.05
CA LYS A 220 13.54 -10.39 15.04
C LYS A 220 12.92 -11.70 14.56
N LYS A 221 11.66 -11.68 14.12
CA LYS A 221 10.98 -12.87 13.58
C LYS A 221 11.73 -13.45 12.38
N ILE A 222 12.14 -12.61 11.43
CA ILE A 222 12.92 -13.03 10.25
C ILE A 222 14.21 -13.75 10.70
N ALA A 223 14.94 -13.19 11.65
CA ALA A 223 16.17 -13.80 12.18
C ALA A 223 15.91 -15.13 12.88
N ASP A 224 14.83 -15.22 13.68
CA ASP A 224 14.45 -16.46 14.36
C ASP A 224 14.07 -17.56 13.35
N TYR A 225 13.35 -17.22 12.27
CA TYR A 225 13.04 -18.16 11.18
C TYR A 225 14.28 -18.61 10.41
N ALA A 226 15.20 -17.69 10.11
CA ALA A 226 16.45 -18.03 9.42
C ALA A 226 17.36 -18.96 10.26
N LYS A 227 17.24 -18.96 11.59
CA LYS A 227 17.90 -19.94 12.46
C LYS A 227 17.24 -21.31 12.35
N MET A 228 15.90 -21.36 12.36
CA MET A 228 15.14 -22.61 12.25
C MET A 228 15.38 -23.31 10.90
N SER A 229 15.47 -22.58 9.79
CA SER A 229 15.72 -23.17 8.47
C SER A 229 17.10 -23.80 8.31
N LYS A 230 18.04 -23.51 9.22
CA LYS A 230 19.39 -24.08 9.22
C LYS A 230 19.48 -25.38 10.05
N VAL A 231 18.42 -25.77 10.74
CA VAL A 231 18.40 -26.99 11.55
C VAL A 231 18.19 -28.19 10.62
N VAL A 232 19.18 -29.08 10.58
CA VAL A 232 19.08 -30.39 9.91
C VAL A 232 18.65 -31.41 10.94
N HIS A 233 17.53 -32.11 10.70
CA HIS A 233 17.08 -33.19 11.56
C HIS A 233 17.67 -34.51 11.07
N THR A 234 18.49 -35.18 11.88
CA THR A 234 18.92 -36.56 11.62
C THR A 234 17.96 -37.52 12.33
N SER A 235 17.24 -38.33 11.58
CA SER A 235 16.39 -39.40 12.11
C SER A 235 17.24 -40.58 12.57
N LYS A 236 16.67 -41.44 13.43
CA LYS A 236 17.34 -42.64 13.98
C LYS A 236 17.77 -43.65 12.90
N ASP A 237 17.18 -43.56 11.72
CA ASP A 237 17.51 -44.37 10.53
C ASP A 237 18.64 -43.75 9.67
N GLY A 238 19.22 -42.63 10.09
CA GLY A 238 20.28 -41.93 9.35
C GLY A 238 19.79 -41.00 8.24
N SER A 239 18.48 -40.82 8.07
CA SER A 239 17.92 -39.85 7.12
C SER A 239 18.06 -38.41 7.64
N TYR A 240 18.34 -37.47 6.74
CA TYR A 240 18.47 -36.04 7.04
C TYR A 240 17.31 -35.26 6.42
N GLY A 241 16.54 -34.55 7.25
CA GLY A 241 15.54 -33.57 6.80
C GLY A 241 16.11 -32.16 6.89
N SER A 242 16.02 -31.38 5.81
CA SER A 242 16.31 -29.94 5.82
C SER A 242 15.02 -29.14 5.55
N VAL A 243 14.83 -28.05 6.29
CA VAL A 243 13.64 -27.19 6.13
C VAL A 243 14.06 -25.89 5.44
N THR A 244 13.78 -25.76 4.15
CA THR A 244 13.99 -24.50 3.42
C THR A 244 12.78 -23.60 3.61
N ILE A 245 12.95 -22.49 4.34
CA ILE A 245 11.90 -21.48 4.52
C ILE A 245 12.22 -20.28 3.62
N ILE A 246 11.34 -20.02 2.64
CA ILE A 246 11.44 -18.84 1.77
C ILE A 246 10.50 -17.76 2.31
N LEU A 247 11.06 -16.66 2.80
CA LEU A 247 10.28 -15.51 3.23
C LEU A 247 9.85 -14.67 2.01
N PRO A 248 8.62 -14.15 1.98
CA PRO A 248 8.19 -13.28 0.90
C PRO A 248 9.02 -12.00 0.90
N GLU A 249 9.41 -11.56 -0.29
CA GLU A 249 10.17 -10.33 -0.44
C GLU A 249 9.36 -9.13 0.08
N LYS A 250 10.03 -8.24 0.81
CA LYS A 250 9.41 -7.07 1.41
C LYS A 250 9.64 -5.83 0.57
N GLN A 251 8.61 -4.97 0.54
CA GLN A 251 8.65 -3.67 -0.12
C GLN A 251 9.64 -2.73 0.57
N GLU A 252 9.83 -2.84 1.87
CA GLU A 252 10.80 -2.04 2.62
C GLU A 252 12.08 -2.86 2.86
N LYS A 253 13.26 -2.25 2.70
CA LYS A 253 14.58 -2.91 2.64
C LYS A 253 15.53 -2.60 3.80
N PHE A 254 15.08 -1.85 4.81
CA PHE A 254 15.94 -1.33 5.87
C PHE A 254 16.77 -2.38 6.60
#